data_AF-A0A1Y2CY90-F1
#
_entry.id   AF-A0A1Y2CY90-F1
#
_cell.length_a   1.000
_cell.length_b   1.000
_cell.length_c   1.000
_cell.angle_alpha   90.00
_cell.angle_beta   90.00
_cell.angle_gamma   90.00
#
_symmetry.space_group_name_H-M   'P 1'
#
loop_
_entity.id
_entity.type
_entity.pdbx_description
1 polymer ?
#
loop_
_entity_poly.entity_id
_entity_poly.type
_entity_poly.pdbx_seq_one_letter_code
_entity_poly.pdbx_strand_id
1 'polypeptide(L)'
;MLSSEGPTTSDSLQSIIKTVDEQKLKLHFQKQIQHWKGNQENPTIEDDRTEKLDVRGLLLANPKNMEAELKFHKELFSKLKFNFLEQTTKEMFLKRVLAVPTTWTSPQEIAETDQRIKNMKIHLKAFKRETEAAHETLSSLVDQVCNEHEELLKGRNRAAELLEKMGPLNAEIAEILSNFDPEKKTLSELMEMNEQLREPVQTLQTRLETLETQLSSTLSANETHLHDIAQLESAYTDLSTKIAEAKQAVQLRDPRLDGHLVWCQSWTAKLMELSGIVRVEAVNIDELVVEFSPNLVSGSGIAAVLDMQIREVVEGANKMMVEAKLANVKLDISDIVQMANNNHMSHYAGSKSSSQRSTATTSPMHIISLIVQETRTRLTTYFLRLKEKEQLETKEPCLHICWDIEAGLVEVGISSGQIVQVKLDMDYPKHYSCMQVVSVEGCDGQEVGWTVEDIQNKIELERIGTITGLIEALSG
;
A
#
# COMPACT_ATOMS: atom_id res chain seq x y z
N MET A 1 29.93 39.39 -64.48
CA MET A 1 31.30 38.96 -64.12
C MET A 1 31.41 38.99 -62.61
N LEU A 2 31.89 37.87 -62.04
CA LEU A 2 32.37 37.66 -60.66
C LEU A 2 31.31 37.61 -59.54
N SER A 3 30.80 36.39 -59.36
CA SER A 3 30.32 35.82 -58.10
C SER A 3 31.47 35.68 -57.09
N SER A 4 31.24 36.05 -55.83
CA SER A 4 32.10 35.66 -54.69
C SER A 4 31.46 36.14 -53.36
N GLU A 5 30.46 35.42 -52.86
CA GLU A 5 30.13 35.43 -51.43
C GLU A 5 30.42 34.03 -50.90
N GLY A 6 31.46 33.93 -50.07
CA GLY A 6 31.93 32.69 -49.48
C GLY A 6 30.97 32.18 -48.40
N PRO A 7 30.96 30.87 -48.13
CA PRO A 7 30.14 30.31 -47.07
C PRO A 7 30.62 30.83 -45.71
N THR A 8 29.70 31.37 -44.93
CA THR A 8 29.90 31.85 -43.56
C THR A 8 30.45 30.72 -42.69
N THR A 9 31.71 30.86 -42.29
CA THR A 9 32.46 29.93 -41.42
C THR A 9 31.80 29.70 -40.05
N SER A 10 30.85 30.54 -39.67
CA SER A 10 30.10 30.44 -38.41
C SER A 10 29.12 29.27 -38.38
N ASP A 11 28.41 28.99 -39.46
CA ASP A 11 27.37 27.94 -39.49
C ASP A 11 27.99 26.54 -39.60
N SER A 12 29.16 26.45 -40.23
CA SER A 12 29.96 25.22 -40.28
C SER A 12 30.57 24.89 -38.93
N LEU A 13 31.05 25.88 -38.16
CA LEU A 13 31.60 25.64 -36.83
C LEU A 13 30.51 25.31 -35.79
N GLN A 14 29.34 25.95 -35.84
CA GLN A 14 28.25 25.63 -34.92
C GLN A 14 27.66 24.24 -35.17
N SER A 15 27.51 23.82 -36.44
CA SER A 15 27.06 22.47 -36.76
C SER A 15 28.08 21.40 -36.35
N ILE A 16 29.39 21.66 -36.50
CA ILE A 16 30.47 20.76 -36.07
C ILE A 16 30.55 20.68 -34.53
N ILE A 17 30.42 21.79 -33.80
CA ILE A 17 30.43 21.78 -32.34
C ILE A 17 29.25 20.99 -31.78
N LYS A 18 28.05 21.18 -32.36
CA LYS A 18 26.83 20.47 -31.93
C LYS A 18 26.90 18.97 -32.23
N THR A 19 27.44 18.58 -33.39
CA THR A 19 27.62 17.15 -33.72
C THR A 19 28.74 16.49 -32.91
N VAL A 20 29.83 17.19 -32.60
CA VAL A 20 30.93 16.64 -31.80
C VAL A 20 30.53 16.44 -30.34
N ASP A 21 29.73 17.34 -29.76
CA ASP A 21 29.24 17.18 -28.38
C ASP A 21 28.20 16.06 -28.27
N GLU A 22 27.24 15.99 -29.18
CA GLU A 22 26.23 14.92 -29.17
C GLU A 22 26.84 13.53 -29.46
N GLN A 23 27.85 13.45 -30.33
CA GLN A 23 28.57 12.21 -30.60
C GLN A 23 29.47 11.78 -29.43
N LYS A 24 30.15 12.72 -28.75
CA LYS A 24 30.92 12.40 -27.54
C LYS A 24 30.03 11.92 -26.40
N LEU A 25 28.87 12.56 -26.20
CA LEU A 25 27.91 12.16 -25.17
C LEU A 25 27.39 10.73 -25.45
N LYS A 26 26.99 10.44 -26.69
CA LYS A 26 26.53 9.10 -27.09
C LYS A 26 27.63 8.04 -26.92
N LEU A 27 28.88 8.34 -27.28
CA LEU A 27 30.00 7.40 -27.14
C LEU A 27 30.38 7.15 -25.67
N HIS A 28 30.23 8.16 -24.81
CA HIS A 28 30.45 8.04 -23.37
C HIS A 28 29.39 7.16 -22.70
N PHE A 29 28.11 7.39 -23.00
CA PHE A 29 27.01 6.57 -22.51
C PHE A 29 27.07 5.13 -23.03
N GLN A 30 27.47 4.92 -24.29
CA GLN A 30 27.60 3.58 -24.87
C GLN A 30 28.75 2.78 -24.23
N LYS A 31 29.87 3.43 -23.88
CA LYS A 31 30.96 2.81 -23.11
C LYS A 31 30.55 2.48 -21.67
N GLN A 32 29.74 3.33 -21.03
CA GLN A 32 29.21 3.04 -19.70
C GLN A 32 28.22 1.87 -19.74
N ILE A 33 27.30 1.81 -20.71
CA ILE A 33 26.39 0.65 -20.84
C ILE A 33 27.17 -0.67 -21.08
N GLN A 34 28.28 -0.64 -21.82
CA GLN A 34 29.14 -1.81 -21.97
C GLN A 34 29.91 -2.19 -20.69
N HIS A 35 30.33 -1.21 -19.88
CA HIS A 35 30.88 -1.45 -18.54
C HIS A 35 29.85 -2.13 -17.62
N TRP A 36 28.56 -1.87 -17.81
CA TRP A 36 27.47 -2.51 -17.06
C TRP A 36 27.05 -3.88 -17.62
N LYS A 37 27.37 -4.20 -18.88
CA LYS A 37 27.06 -5.51 -19.53
C LYS A 37 28.21 -6.53 -19.48
N GLY A 38 29.38 -6.18 -18.93
CA GLY A 38 30.57 -7.04 -18.94
C GLY A 38 30.74 -7.94 -17.71
N ASN A 39 30.73 -9.26 -17.97
CA ASN A 39 31.21 -10.40 -17.17
C ASN A 39 30.39 -10.92 -15.97
N GLN A 40 29.64 -11.99 -16.25
CA GLN A 40 29.13 -12.98 -15.30
C GLN A 40 30.04 -14.22 -15.13
N GLU A 41 31.30 -14.17 -15.55
CA GLU A 41 32.21 -15.33 -15.40
C GLU A 41 33.43 -14.96 -14.55
N ASN A 42 33.54 -15.67 -13.42
CA ASN A 42 34.64 -15.73 -12.44
C ASN A 42 34.92 -14.50 -11.55
N PRO A 43 34.67 -14.57 -10.22
CA PRO A 43 35.06 -13.51 -9.30
C PRO A 43 36.50 -13.76 -8.84
N THR A 44 37.47 -13.21 -9.57
CA THR A 44 38.82 -13.03 -9.03
C THR A 44 38.78 -11.87 -8.04
N ILE A 45 39.28 -12.12 -6.83
CA ILE A 45 39.28 -11.23 -5.66
C ILE A 45 40.25 -10.07 -5.91
N GLU A 46 39.90 -9.13 -6.78
CA GLU A 46 40.67 -7.87 -6.95
C GLU A 46 39.88 -6.82 -7.76
N ASP A 47 38.56 -6.83 -7.69
CA ASP A 47 37.76 -5.89 -8.46
C ASP A 47 37.51 -4.59 -7.66
N ASP A 48 38.51 -3.72 -7.75
CA ASP A 48 38.54 -2.31 -7.37
C ASP A 48 37.59 -1.47 -8.26
N ARG A 49 36.33 -1.90 -8.37
CA ARG A 49 35.30 -1.28 -9.25
C ARG A 49 34.74 0.03 -8.70
N THR A 50 35.06 0.39 -7.45
CA THR A 50 34.45 1.52 -6.75
C THR A 50 35.19 2.85 -6.92
N GLU A 51 36.45 2.86 -7.38
CA GLU A 51 37.27 4.08 -7.39
C GLU A 51 37.16 4.95 -8.66
N LYS A 52 36.48 4.50 -9.73
CA LYS A 52 36.48 5.20 -11.03
C LYS A 52 35.14 5.74 -11.53
N LEU A 53 34.11 5.83 -10.70
CA LEU A 53 32.91 6.59 -11.08
C LEU A 53 33.07 8.06 -10.68
N ASP A 54 33.21 8.94 -11.68
CA ASP A 54 33.03 10.38 -11.48
C ASP A 54 31.53 10.70 -11.38
N VAL A 55 30.99 10.41 -10.20
CA VAL A 55 29.58 10.62 -9.85
C VAL A 55 29.17 12.08 -10.02
N ARG A 56 30.10 13.00 -9.74
CA ARG A 56 29.89 14.45 -9.91
C ARG A 56 29.74 14.81 -11.38
N GLY A 57 30.59 14.25 -12.25
CA GLY A 57 30.47 14.41 -13.70
C GLY A 57 29.14 13.90 -14.26
N LEU A 58 28.61 12.80 -13.70
CA LEU A 58 27.31 12.23 -14.09
C LEU A 58 26.12 13.12 -13.69
N LEU A 59 26.14 13.74 -12.51
CA LEU A 59 25.12 14.67 -12.07
C LEU A 59 25.10 15.97 -12.89
N LEU A 60 26.28 16.50 -13.24
CA LEU A 60 26.38 17.68 -14.09
C LEU A 60 25.85 17.43 -15.51
N ALA A 61 25.96 16.20 -16.00
CA ALA A 61 25.49 15.82 -17.33
C ALA A 61 23.96 15.59 -17.37
N ASN A 62 23.37 15.03 -16.30
CA ASN A 62 21.93 14.88 -16.21
C ASN A 62 21.46 14.81 -14.73
N PRO A 63 20.65 15.78 -14.26
CA PRO A 63 20.15 15.80 -12.90
C PRO A 63 19.22 14.63 -12.57
N LYS A 64 18.65 13.95 -13.58
CA LYS A 64 17.83 12.72 -13.38
C LYS A 64 18.65 11.51 -12.92
N ASN A 65 19.98 11.61 -12.86
CA ASN A 65 20.85 10.50 -12.46
C ASN A 65 21.11 10.40 -10.95
N MET A 66 20.46 11.24 -10.13
CA MET A 66 20.57 11.26 -8.67
C MET A 66 20.22 9.90 -8.03
N GLU A 67 19.25 9.18 -8.58
CA GLU A 67 18.81 7.88 -8.03
C GLU A 67 19.89 6.79 -8.15
N ALA A 68 20.61 6.78 -9.29
CA ALA A 68 21.70 5.84 -9.52
C ALA A 68 22.89 6.10 -8.59
N GLU A 69 23.21 7.38 -8.34
CA GLU A 69 24.21 7.78 -7.35
C GLU A 69 23.85 7.35 -5.94
N LEU A 70 22.59 7.57 -5.54
CA LEU A 70 22.13 7.22 -4.21
C LEU A 70 22.19 5.70 -3.98
N LYS A 71 21.85 4.91 -5.01
CA LYS A 71 22.04 3.46 -5.00
C LYS A 71 23.52 3.07 -4.85
N PHE A 72 24.40 3.71 -5.60
CA PHE A 72 25.85 3.49 -5.49
C PHE A 72 26.37 3.78 -4.07
N HIS A 73 25.99 4.92 -3.47
CA HIS A 73 26.40 5.25 -2.10
C HIS A 73 25.82 4.28 -1.08
N LYS A 74 24.57 3.84 -1.23
CA LYS A 74 23.98 2.79 -0.37
C LYS A 74 24.79 1.50 -0.40
N GLU A 75 25.21 1.06 -1.59
CA GLU A 75 26.04 -0.14 -1.76
C GLU A 75 27.44 0.06 -1.16
N LEU A 76 28.09 1.20 -1.41
CA LEU A 76 29.40 1.54 -0.86
C LEU A 76 29.38 1.57 0.68
N PHE A 77 28.42 2.28 1.28
CA PHE A 77 28.29 2.36 2.73
C PHE A 77 27.94 1.02 3.36
N SER A 78 27.17 0.17 2.67
CA SER A 78 26.87 -1.18 3.17
C SER A 78 28.13 -2.04 3.24
N LYS A 79 28.99 -1.99 2.21
CA LYS A 79 30.29 -2.67 2.19
C LYS A 79 31.23 -2.12 3.27
N LEU A 80 31.33 -0.81 3.38
CA LEU A 80 32.19 -0.15 4.38
C LEU A 80 31.75 -0.49 5.81
N LYS A 81 30.44 -0.48 6.07
CA LYS A 81 29.86 -0.86 7.36
C LYS A 81 30.18 -2.31 7.71
N PHE A 82 30.04 -3.24 6.75
CA PHE A 82 30.33 -4.64 6.99
C PHE A 82 31.80 -4.84 7.38
N ASN A 83 32.72 -4.27 6.60
CA ASN A 83 34.16 -4.36 6.85
C ASN A 83 34.53 -3.73 8.22
N PHE A 84 34.01 -2.54 8.52
CA PHE A 84 34.22 -1.88 9.80
C PHE A 84 33.71 -2.72 10.99
N LEU A 85 32.50 -3.30 10.87
CA LEU A 85 31.92 -4.11 11.93
C LEU A 85 32.74 -5.38 12.17
N GLU A 86 33.17 -6.03 11.09
CA GLU A 86 34.02 -7.23 11.14
C GLU A 86 35.37 -6.91 11.81
N GLN A 87 36.04 -5.85 11.37
CA GLN A 87 37.31 -5.41 11.95
C GLN A 87 37.16 -5.06 13.44
N THR A 88 36.15 -4.26 13.78
CA THR A 88 35.90 -3.85 15.17
C THR A 88 35.61 -5.06 16.07
N THR A 89 34.87 -6.05 15.55
CA THR A 89 34.56 -7.29 16.29
C THR A 89 35.81 -8.13 16.50
N LYS A 90 36.64 -8.29 15.46
CA LYS A 90 37.94 -8.98 15.55
C LYS A 90 38.87 -8.30 16.55
N GLU A 91 39.02 -6.98 16.48
CA GLU A 91 39.84 -6.22 17.42
C GLU A 91 39.33 -6.30 18.85
N MET A 92 38.02 -6.16 19.08
CA MET A 92 37.41 -6.28 20.40
C MET A 92 37.58 -7.68 20.99
N PHE A 93 37.40 -8.71 20.17
CA PHE A 93 37.63 -10.10 20.57
C PHE A 93 39.09 -10.32 21.00
N LEU A 94 40.05 -9.91 20.17
CA LEU A 94 41.47 -10.03 20.48
C LEU A 94 41.84 -9.25 21.75
N LYS A 95 41.36 -8.02 21.91
CA LYS A 95 41.59 -7.22 23.13
C LYS A 95 41.05 -7.90 24.38
N ARG A 96 39.87 -8.54 24.32
CA ARG A 96 39.28 -9.24 25.46
C ARG A 96 40.01 -10.53 25.82
N VAL A 97 40.42 -11.32 24.82
CA VAL A 97 41.17 -12.57 25.03
C VAL A 97 42.56 -12.30 25.57
N LEU A 98 43.21 -11.22 25.13
CA LEU A 98 44.57 -10.85 25.54
C LEU A 98 44.63 -10.01 26.83
N ALA A 99 43.49 -9.53 27.36
CA ALA A 99 43.45 -8.79 28.61
C ALA A 99 43.71 -9.72 29.81
N VAL A 100 44.62 -9.32 30.71
CA VAL A 100 44.90 -10.01 31.97
C VAL A 100 44.47 -9.10 33.13
N PRO A 101 43.44 -9.47 33.92
CA PRO A 101 42.59 -10.66 33.85
C PRO A 101 41.55 -10.58 32.72
N THR A 102 41.10 -11.73 32.20
CA THR A 102 40.07 -11.80 31.15
C THR A 102 38.76 -11.22 31.67
N THR A 103 38.34 -10.08 31.12
CA THR A 103 37.10 -9.42 31.51
C THR A 103 35.93 -9.98 30.71
N TRP A 104 35.00 -10.63 31.41
CA TRP A 104 33.73 -11.08 30.84
C TRP A 104 32.67 -10.02 31.08
N THR A 105 31.83 -9.76 30.08
CA THR A 105 30.74 -8.80 30.18
C THR A 105 29.67 -9.32 31.13
N SER A 106 29.26 -8.50 32.10
CA SER A 106 28.23 -8.87 33.08
C SER A 106 26.84 -8.92 32.40
N PRO A 107 25.93 -9.82 32.82
CA PRO A 107 24.55 -9.85 32.33
C PRO A 107 23.82 -8.50 32.44
N GLN A 108 24.17 -7.69 33.45
CA GLN A 108 23.59 -6.35 33.62
C GLN A 108 24.06 -5.36 32.54
N GLU A 109 25.35 -5.39 32.19
CA GLU A 109 25.91 -4.54 31.13
C GLU A 109 25.32 -4.93 29.75
N ILE A 110 25.04 -6.21 29.54
CA ILE A 110 24.33 -6.71 28.35
C ILE A 110 22.92 -6.12 28.30
N ALA A 111 22.17 -6.18 29.41
CA ALA A 111 20.82 -5.63 29.45
C ALA A 111 20.78 -4.11 29.22
N GLU A 112 21.70 -3.35 29.81
CA GLU A 112 21.81 -1.90 29.63
C GLU A 112 22.20 -1.53 28.18
N THR A 113 23.13 -2.28 27.58
CA THR A 113 23.52 -2.07 26.17
C THR A 113 22.40 -2.44 25.21
N ASP A 114 21.65 -3.52 25.47
CA ASP A 114 20.46 -3.88 24.69
C ASP A 114 19.37 -2.81 24.74
N GLN A 115 19.12 -2.23 25.92
CA GLN A 115 18.17 -1.14 26.07
C GLN A 115 18.64 0.10 25.30
N ARG A 116 19.92 0.45 25.38
CA ARG A 116 20.51 1.56 24.60
C ARG A 116 20.38 1.32 23.09
N ILE A 117 20.66 0.09 22.63
CA ILE A 117 20.50 -0.31 21.22
C ILE A 117 19.03 -0.19 20.79
N LYS A 118 18.08 -0.61 21.62
CA LYS A 118 16.64 -0.46 21.34
C LYS A 118 16.26 1.01 21.16
N ASN A 119 16.69 1.88 22.07
CA ASN A 119 16.42 3.32 21.98
C ASN A 119 17.06 3.95 20.74
N MET A 120 18.34 3.66 20.47
CA MET A 120 19.04 4.14 19.27
C MET A 120 18.38 3.62 17.99
N LYS A 121 17.88 2.37 17.97
CA LYS A 121 17.12 1.82 16.83
C LYS A 121 15.81 2.57 16.58
N ILE A 122 15.12 3.01 17.63
CA ILE A 122 13.90 3.82 17.49
C ILE A 122 14.24 5.17 16.86
N HIS A 123 15.26 5.87 17.38
CA HIS A 123 15.72 7.13 16.80
C HIS A 123 16.19 6.98 15.35
N LEU A 124 16.96 5.93 15.05
CA LEU A 124 17.42 5.66 13.68
C LEU A 124 16.26 5.40 12.73
N LYS A 125 15.20 4.70 13.18
CA LYS A 125 13.99 4.48 12.38
C LYS A 125 13.23 5.79 12.12
N ALA A 126 13.15 6.68 13.11
CA ALA A 126 12.52 7.98 12.93
C ALA A 126 13.31 8.84 11.92
N PHE A 127 14.63 8.94 12.10
CA PHE A 127 15.50 9.70 11.20
C PHE A 127 15.51 9.13 9.78
N LYS A 128 15.46 7.80 9.63
CA LYS A 128 15.33 7.14 8.33
C LYS A 128 14.06 7.59 7.60
N ARG A 129 12.91 7.60 8.28
CA ARG A 129 11.64 8.06 7.69
C ARG A 129 11.68 9.53 7.30
N GLU A 130 12.28 10.37 8.14
CA GLU A 130 12.45 11.81 7.85
C GLU A 130 13.34 12.01 6.61
N THR A 131 14.43 11.26 6.51
CA THR A 131 15.33 11.31 5.34
C THR A 131 14.64 10.79 4.07
N GLU A 132 13.85 9.73 4.17
CA GLU A 132 13.06 9.19 3.05
C GLU A 132 12.01 10.21 2.57
N ALA A 133 11.31 10.88 3.48
CA ALA A 133 10.36 11.94 3.14
C ALA A 133 11.05 13.15 2.48
N ALA A 134 12.20 13.58 3.01
CA ALA A 134 12.99 14.65 2.40
C ALA A 134 13.55 14.28 1.02
N HIS A 135 13.82 13.00 0.79
CA HIS A 135 14.23 12.50 -0.52
C HIS A 135 13.07 12.53 -1.53
N GLU A 136 11.87 12.09 -1.13
CA GLU A 136 10.68 12.15 -1.99
C GLU A 136 10.37 13.58 -2.43
N THR A 137 10.46 14.55 -1.51
CA THR A 137 10.26 15.96 -1.84
C THR A 137 11.35 16.49 -2.79
N LEU A 138 12.62 16.12 -2.56
CA LEU A 138 13.72 16.50 -3.45
C LEU A 138 13.55 15.90 -4.86
N SER A 139 13.19 14.62 -4.95
CA SER A 139 12.95 13.96 -6.24
C SER A 139 11.83 14.64 -7.02
N SER A 140 10.71 14.93 -6.35
CA SER A 140 9.61 15.67 -6.98
C SER A 140 10.04 17.06 -7.46
N LEU A 141 10.88 17.75 -6.69
CA LEU A 141 11.39 19.07 -7.07
C LEU A 141 12.33 18.99 -8.28
N VAL A 142 13.19 17.97 -8.33
CA VAL A 142 14.08 17.72 -9.48
C VAL A 142 13.26 17.46 -10.74
N ASP A 143 12.20 16.66 -10.65
CA ASP A 143 11.32 16.39 -11.78
C ASP A 143 10.59 17.65 -12.24
N GLN A 144 10.07 18.46 -11.30
CA GLN A 144 9.44 19.74 -11.61
C GLN A 144 10.41 20.69 -12.32
N VAL A 145 11.63 20.87 -11.77
CA VAL A 145 12.64 21.76 -12.35
C VAL A 145 13.07 21.27 -13.73
N CYS A 146 13.21 19.96 -13.94
CA CYS A 146 13.50 19.40 -15.27
C CYS A 146 12.38 19.72 -16.27
N ASN A 147 11.13 19.56 -15.87
CA ASN A 147 9.98 19.84 -16.73
C ASN A 147 9.88 21.33 -17.08
N GLU A 148 10.02 22.21 -16.09
CA GLU A 148 10.04 23.67 -16.29
C GLU A 148 11.20 24.09 -17.20
N HIS A 149 12.38 23.48 -17.04
CA HIS A 149 13.51 23.74 -17.92
C HIS A 149 13.25 23.30 -19.36
N GLU A 150 12.64 22.12 -19.57
CA GLU A 150 12.24 21.65 -20.89
C GLU A 150 11.20 22.58 -21.53
N GLU A 151 10.23 23.09 -20.76
CA GLU A 151 9.26 24.07 -21.23
C GLU A 151 9.89 25.41 -21.59
N LEU A 152 10.81 25.91 -20.77
CA LEU A 152 11.58 27.12 -21.05
C LEU A 152 12.41 26.98 -22.33
N LEU A 153 13.03 25.82 -22.57
CA LEU A 153 13.75 25.55 -23.81
C LEU A 153 12.82 25.55 -25.03
N LYS A 154 11.63 24.93 -24.92
CA LYS A 154 10.61 24.98 -25.99
C LYS A 154 10.15 26.41 -26.25
N GLY A 155 9.90 27.19 -25.20
CA GLY A 155 9.53 28.61 -25.29
C GLY A 155 10.61 29.46 -25.95
N ARG A 156 11.87 29.25 -25.56
CA ARG A 156 13.04 29.90 -26.17
C ARG A 156 13.15 29.58 -27.67
N ASN A 157 12.99 28.32 -28.05
CA ASN A 157 13.06 27.92 -29.45
C ASN A 157 11.94 28.55 -30.27
N ARG A 158 10.71 28.56 -29.76
CA ARG A 158 9.57 29.23 -30.41
C ARG A 158 9.79 30.74 -30.56
N ALA A 159 10.36 31.38 -29.55
CA ALA A 159 10.71 32.80 -29.62
C ALA A 159 11.79 33.06 -30.68
N ALA A 160 12.80 32.19 -30.78
CA ALA A 160 13.82 32.27 -31.82
C ALA A 160 13.23 32.10 -33.23
N GLU A 161 12.34 31.13 -33.43
CA GLU A 161 11.61 30.94 -34.70
C GLU A 161 10.74 32.14 -35.08
N LEU A 162 10.08 32.77 -34.09
CA LEU A 162 9.29 33.98 -34.33
C LEU A 162 10.18 35.16 -34.71
N LEU A 163 11.32 35.34 -34.05
CA LEU A 163 12.30 36.37 -34.41
C LEU A 163 12.84 36.16 -35.82
N GLU A 164 13.10 34.91 -36.21
CA GLU A 164 13.52 34.56 -37.58
C GLU A 164 12.44 34.93 -38.61
N LYS A 165 11.15 34.74 -38.29
CA LYS A 165 10.02 35.12 -39.17
C LYS A 165 9.76 36.62 -39.20
N MET A 166 10.05 37.36 -38.13
CA MET A 166 9.88 38.82 -38.11
C MET A 166 10.90 39.54 -39.00
N GLY A 167 12.11 38.98 -39.17
CA GLY A 167 13.13 39.52 -40.08
C GLY A 167 12.62 39.79 -41.51
N PRO A 168 12.12 38.78 -42.25
CA PRO A 168 11.62 38.95 -43.60
C PRO A 168 10.35 39.80 -43.67
N LEU A 169 9.43 39.70 -42.70
CA LEU A 169 8.22 40.54 -42.65
C LEU A 169 8.57 42.02 -42.47
N ASN A 170 9.54 42.35 -41.63
CA ASN A 170 9.99 43.73 -41.47
C ASN A 170 10.71 44.24 -42.72
N ALA A 171 11.43 43.38 -43.44
CA ALA A 171 12.04 43.73 -44.73
C ALA A 171 10.97 43.99 -45.80
N GLU A 172 9.90 43.18 -45.84
CA GLU A 172 8.76 43.36 -46.73
C GLU A 172 8.00 44.66 -46.42
N ILE A 173 7.75 44.97 -45.14
CA ILE A 173 7.17 46.25 -44.73
C ILE A 173 8.04 47.43 -45.15
N ALA A 174 9.36 47.33 -44.97
CA ALA A 174 10.30 48.37 -45.40
C ALA A 174 10.30 48.55 -46.93
N GLU A 175 10.21 47.46 -47.69
CA GLU A 175 10.09 47.49 -49.15
C GLU A 175 8.76 48.12 -49.58
N ILE A 176 7.64 47.72 -48.98
CA ILE A 176 6.32 48.30 -49.24
C ILE A 176 6.32 49.79 -48.93
N LEU A 177 6.89 50.21 -47.80
CA LEU A 177 7.00 51.63 -47.42
C LEU A 177 7.91 52.41 -48.37
N SER A 178 8.98 51.80 -48.87
CA SER A 178 9.86 52.42 -49.88
C SER A 178 9.18 52.54 -51.25
N ASN A 179 8.29 51.62 -51.58
CA ASN A 179 7.53 51.60 -52.84
C ASN A 179 6.20 52.40 -52.74
N PHE A 180 5.89 52.93 -51.57
CA PHE A 180 4.69 53.73 -51.33
C PHE A 180 4.92 55.18 -51.76
N ASP A 181 4.48 55.52 -52.99
CA ASP A 181 4.44 56.87 -53.53
C ASP A 181 3.06 57.51 -53.21
N PRO A 182 2.95 58.46 -52.26
CA PRO A 182 1.67 58.94 -51.74
C PRO A 182 0.85 59.75 -52.75
N GLU A 183 1.38 60.07 -53.93
CA GLU A 183 0.69 60.91 -54.93
C GLU A 183 0.10 60.14 -56.12
N LYS A 184 0.27 58.81 -56.23
CA LYS A 184 -0.05 58.08 -57.49
C LYS A 184 -1.17 57.05 -57.48
N LYS A 185 -1.78 56.70 -56.34
CA LYS A 185 -2.94 55.78 -56.35
C LYS A 185 -4.25 56.54 -56.44
N THR A 186 -4.72 56.66 -57.67
CA THR A 186 -6.01 57.21 -58.10
C THR A 186 -7.15 56.81 -57.16
N LEU A 187 -7.94 57.80 -56.73
CA LEU A 187 -9.14 57.75 -55.89
C LEU A 187 -10.01 56.47 -56.00
N SER A 188 -10.05 55.82 -57.17
CA SER A 188 -10.74 54.55 -57.42
C SER A 188 -10.14 53.37 -56.64
N GLU A 189 -8.82 53.25 -56.53
CA GLU A 189 -8.16 52.18 -55.75
C GLU A 189 -8.31 52.42 -54.25
N LEU A 190 -8.37 53.69 -53.82
CA LEU A 190 -8.68 54.08 -52.45
C LEU A 190 -10.13 53.73 -52.07
N MET A 191 -11.08 53.89 -52.99
CA MET A 191 -12.47 53.46 -52.79
C MET A 191 -12.59 51.94 -52.72
N GLU A 192 -11.87 51.20 -53.58
CA GLU A 192 -11.87 49.73 -53.58
C GLU A 192 -11.20 49.16 -52.32
N MET A 193 -10.11 49.76 -51.84
CA MET A 193 -9.46 49.40 -50.59
C MET A 193 -10.35 49.72 -49.37
N ASN A 194 -11.10 50.82 -49.40
CA ASN A 194 -12.05 51.16 -48.34
C ASN A 194 -13.21 50.14 -48.27
N GLU A 195 -13.70 49.68 -49.42
CA GLU A 195 -14.70 48.60 -49.48
C GLU A 195 -14.12 47.27 -49.00
N GLN A 196 -12.87 46.93 -49.37
CA GLN A 196 -12.17 45.74 -48.88
C GLN A 196 -11.89 45.78 -47.36
N LEU A 197 -11.67 46.96 -46.78
CA LEU A 197 -11.44 47.14 -45.34
C LEU A 197 -12.74 47.13 -44.51
N ARG A 198 -13.90 47.29 -45.17
CA ARG A 198 -15.21 47.34 -44.51
C ARG A 198 -15.59 46.03 -43.83
N GLU A 199 -15.42 44.91 -44.52
CA GLU A 199 -15.67 43.56 -44.00
C GLU A 199 -14.74 43.20 -42.80
N PRO A 200 -13.41 43.40 -42.87
CA PRO A 200 -12.51 43.27 -41.72
C PRO A 200 -12.92 44.13 -40.52
N VAL A 201 -13.33 45.38 -40.75
CA VAL A 201 -13.77 46.25 -39.66
C VAL A 201 -15.07 45.74 -39.04
N GLN A 202 -16.01 45.24 -39.84
CA GLN A 202 -17.29 44.70 -39.37
C GLN A 202 -17.11 43.35 -38.64
N THR A 203 -16.19 42.50 -39.10
CA THR A 203 -15.80 41.27 -38.41
C THR A 203 -15.04 41.55 -37.11
N LEU A 204 -14.23 42.60 -37.06
CA LEU A 204 -13.59 43.04 -35.81
C LEU A 204 -14.58 43.66 -34.83
N GLN A 205 -15.57 44.42 -35.31
CA GLN A 205 -16.64 44.98 -34.47
C GLN A 205 -17.51 43.89 -33.86
N THR A 206 -17.96 42.91 -34.66
CA THR A 206 -18.70 41.76 -34.14
C THR A 206 -17.86 40.94 -33.16
N ARG A 207 -16.56 40.77 -33.42
CA ARG A 207 -15.65 40.11 -32.48
C ARG A 207 -15.48 40.89 -31.16
N LEU A 208 -15.41 42.22 -31.22
CA LEU A 208 -15.38 43.06 -30.02
C LEU A 208 -16.69 42.92 -29.22
N GLU A 209 -17.85 42.94 -29.87
CA GLU A 209 -19.14 42.72 -29.19
C GLU A 209 -19.22 41.32 -28.55
N THR A 210 -18.72 40.28 -29.23
CA THR A 210 -18.67 38.93 -28.63
C THR A 210 -17.71 38.84 -27.44
N LEU A 211 -16.57 39.54 -27.50
CA LEU A 211 -15.62 39.60 -26.39
C LEU A 211 -16.18 40.42 -25.22
N GLU A 212 -16.92 41.50 -25.49
CA GLU A 212 -17.54 42.34 -24.48
C GLU A 212 -18.66 41.60 -23.76
N THR A 213 -19.47 40.83 -24.49
CA THR A 213 -20.49 39.94 -23.89
C THR A 213 -19.87 38.80 -23.09
N GLN A 214 -18.75 38.22 -23.54
CA GLN A 214 -17.98 37.24 -22.77
C GLN A 214 -17.31 37.85 -21.52
N LEU A 215 -16.82 39.09 -21.62
CA LEU A 215 -16.25 39.79 -20.47
C LEU A 215 -17.33 40.08 -19.43
N SER A 216 -18.51 40.53 -19.85
CA SER A 216 -19.65 40.75 -18.96
C SER A 216 -20.13 39.46 -18.28
N SER A 217 -20.17 38.33 -19.02
CA SER A 217 -20.55 37.04 -18.44
C SER A 217 -19.49 36.49 -17.47
N THR A 218 -18.20 36.64 -17.77
CA THR A 218 -17.12 36.23 -16.87
C THR A 218 -17.04 37.11 -15.62
N LEU A 219 -17.31 38.41 -15.74
CA LEU A 219 -17.41 39.32 -14.59
C LEU A 219 -18.56 38.92 -13.66
N SER A 220 -19.75 38.64 -14.19
CA SER A 220 -20.88 38.21 -13.34
C SER A 220 -20.63 36.84 -12.70
N ALA A 221 -20.00 35.89 -13.40
CA ALA A 221 -19.58 34.62 -12.80
C ALA A 221 -18.55 34.84 -11.68
N ASN A 222 -17.56 35.72 -11.88
CA ASN A 222 -16.59 36.04 -10.84
C ASN A 222 -17.23 36.68 -9.59
N GLU A 223 -18.23 37.55 -9.76
CA GLU A 223 -18.98 38.12 -8.63
C GLU A 223 -19.70 37.02 -7.83
N THR A 224 -20.30 36.04 -8.51
CA THR A 224 -20.91 34.89 -7.82
C THR A 224 -19.88 34.06 -7.06
N HIS A 225 -18.72 33.79 -7.66
CA HIS A 225 -17.64 33.05 -7.00
C HIS A 225 -17.06 33.79 -5.80
N LEU A 226 -16.90 35.12 -5.87
CA LEU A 226 -16.48 35.93 -4.73
C LEU A 226 -17.49 35.87 -3.58
N HIS A 227 -18.79 35.86 -3.90
CA HIS A 227 -19.83 35.69 -2.89
C HIS A 227 -19.76 34.31 -2.22
N ASP A 228 -19.57 33.24 -2.99
CA ASP A 228 -19.44 31.87 -2.47
C ASP A 228 -18.19 31.72 -1.59
N ILE A 229 -17.06 32.31 -1.99
CA ILE A 229 -15.83 32.32 -1.18
C ILE A 229 -16.08 33.01 0.16
N ALA A 230 -16.74 34.17 0.17
CA ALA A 230 -17.05 34.88 1.41
C ALA A 230 -17.98 34.07 2.33
N GLN A 231 -18.95 33.34 1.77
CA GLN A 231 -19.80 32.42 2.54
C GLN A 231 -18.98 31.26 3.14
N LEU A 232 -18.10 30.65 2.36
CA LEU A 232 -17.23 29.56 2.82
C LEU A 232 -16.24 30.02 3.90
N GLU A 233 -15.67 31.21 3.77
CA GLU A 233 -14.80 31.80 4.78
C GLU A 233 -15.56 32.02 6.10
N SER A 234 -16.80 32.54 6.04
CA SER A 234 -17.63 32.70 7.25
C SER A 234 -17.93 31.35 7.93
N ALA A 235 -18.32 30.33 7.16
CA ALA A 235 -18.58 29.00 7.68
C ALA A 235 -17.31 28.34 8.27
N TYR A 236 -16.15 28.57 7.66
CA TYR A 236 -14.87 28.10 8.19
C TYR A 236 -14.55 28.76 9.53
N THR A 237 -14.77 30.08 9.66
CA THR A 237 -14.55 30.77 10.94
C THR A 237 -15.47 30.25 12.04
N ASP A 238 -16.74 29.98 11.74
CA ASP A 238 -17.71 29.41 12.69
C ASP A 238 -17.36 27.99 13.13
N LEU A 239 -16.82 27.16 12.22
CA LEU A 239 -16.33 25.83 12.59
C LEU A 239 -15.06 25.90 13.42
N SER A 240 -14.15 26.83 13.08
CA SER A 240 -12.91 27.04 13.83
C SER A 240 -13.18 27.49 15.26
N THR A 241 -14.15 28.39 15.48
CA THR A 241 -14.57 28.81 16.82
C THR A 241 -15.19 27.66 17.61
N LYS A 242 -16.10 26.88 17.00
CA LYS A 242 -16.66 25.67 17.64
C LYS A 242 -15.60 24.63 18.02
N ILE A 243 -14.58 24.44 17.18
CA ILE A 243 -13.45 23.56 17.49
C ILE A 243 -12.63 24.11 18.66
N ALA A 244 -12.41 25.42 18.71
CA ALA A 244 -11.69 26.06 19.82
C ALA A 244 -12.46 25.94 21.14
N GLU A 245 -13.78 26.14 21.12
CA GLU A 245 -14.67 25.95 22.26
C GLU A 245 -14.68 24.50 22.75
N ALA A 246 -14.78 23.53 21.82
CA ALA A 246 -14.69 22.11 22.14
C ALA A 246 -13.33 21.74 22.75
N LYS A 247 -12.23 22.31 22.24
CA LYS A 247 -10.87 22.12 22.78
C LYS A 247 -10.72 22.72 24.18
N GLN A 248 -11.27 23.91 24.45
CA GLN A 248 -11.28 24.49 25.80
C GLN A 248 -12.13 23.65 26.77
N ALA A 249 -13.29 23.16 26.33
CA ALA A 249 -14.11 22.26 27.14
C ALA A 249 -13.41 20.93 27.45
N VAL A 250 -12.54 20.45 26.56
CA VAL A 250 -11.67 19.28 26.80
C VAL A 250 -10.51 19.62 27.76
N GLN A 251 -9.88 20.79 27.64
CA GLN A 251 -8.81 21.23 28.54
C GLN A 251 -9.27 21.48 29.99
N LEU A 252 -10.58 21.72 30.20
CA LEU A 252 -11.18 21.83 31.52
C LEU A 252 -11.52 20.46 32.16
N ARG A 253 -11.23 19.32 31.51
CA ARG A 253 -11.43 17.99 32.10
C ARG A 253 -10.34 17.64 33.12
N ASP A 254 -10.74 16.87 34.13
CA ASP A 254 -9.86 16.38 35.20
C ASP A 254 -8.67 15.59 34.61
N PRO A 255 -7.40 15.96 34.90
CA PRO A 255 -6.20 15.28 34.41
C PRO A 255 -6.14 13.78 34.73
N ARG A 256 -6.89 13.32 35.74
CA ARG A 256 -7.01 11.88 36.06
C ARG A 256 -7.82 11.13 34.99
N LEU A 257 -8.83 11.77 34.42
CA LEU A 257 -9.67 11.18 33.38
C LEU A 257 -8.87 10.97 32.08
N ASP A 258 -7.95 11.87 31.78
CA ASP A 258 -7.04 11.75 30.64
C ASP A 258 -6.07 10.57 30.83
N GLY A 259 -5.55 10.36 32.05
CA GLY A 259 -4.76 9.18 32.38
C GLY A 259 -5.53 7.87 32.18
N HIS A 260 -6.82 7.84 32.56
CA HIS A 260 -7.69 6.69 32.31
C HIS A 260 -8.02 6.49 30.83
N LEU A 261 -8.22 7.56 30.06
CA LEU A 261 -8.46 7.49 28.61
C LEU A 261 -7.24 6.93 27.86
N VAL A 262 -6.05 7.41 28.18
CA VAL A 262 -4.79 6.89 27.60
C VAL A 262 -4.60 5.42 27.98
N TRP A 263 -4.87 5.07 29.23
CA TRP A 263 -4.83 3.68 29.67
C TRP A 263 -5.83 2.81 28.91
N CYS A 264 -7.10 3.23 28.80
CA CYS A 264 -8.13 2.54 28.04
C CYS A 264 -7.74 2.38 26.56
N GLN A 265 -7.22 3.43 25.91
CA GLN A 265 -6.76 3.34 24.52
C GLN A 265 -5.61 2.34 24.36
N SER A 266 -4.62 2.38 25.26
CA SER A 266 -3.49 1.46 25.24
C SER A 266 -3.92 0.00 25.47
N TRP A 267 -4.87 -0.21 26.38
CA TRP A 267 -5.39 -1.55 26.70
C TRP A 267 -6.33 -2.06 25.62
N THR A 268 -7.15 -1.22 25.01
CA THR A 268 -7.97 -1.60 23.85
C THR A 268 -7.08 -2.03 22.69
N ALA A 269 -5.99 -1.31 22.42
CA ALA A 269 -5.02 -1.72 21.40
C ALA A 269 -4.40 -3.10 21.72
N LYS A 270 -4.03 -3.34 22.98
CA LYS A 270 -3.46 -4.63 23.40
C LYS A 270 -4.49 -5.77 23.38
N LEU A 271 -5.73 -5.48 23.75
CA LEU A 271 -6.84 -6.44 23.71
C LEU A 271 -7.21 -6.80 22.27
N MET A 272 -7.19 -5.84 21.34
CA MET A 272 -7.35 -6.10 19.90
C MET A 272 -6.23 -7.00 19.37
N GLU A 273 -4.98 -6.74 19.76
CA GLU A 273 -3.83 -7.59 19.39
C GLU A 273 -4.01 -9.04 19.93
N LEU A 274 -4.39 -9.20 21.19
CA LEU A 274 -4.61 -10.51 21.82
C LEU A 274 -5.85 -11.25 21.28
N SER A 275 -6.87 -10.51 20.86
CA SER A 275 -8.07 -11.08 20.22
C SER A 275 -7.84 -11.41 18.74
N GLY A 276 -6.68 -11.02 18.18
CA GLY A 276 -6.37 -11.18 16.78
C GLY A 276 -7.25 -10.30 15.88
N ILE A 277 -7.84 -9.23 16.43
CA ILE A 277 -8.61 -8.24 15.68
C ILE A 277 -7.65 -7.15 15.23
N VAL A 278 -7.58 -6.91 13.92
CA VAL A 278 -6.73 -5.88 13.32
C VAL A 278 -7.42 -4.53 13.33
N ARG A 279 -8.71 -4.54 12.99
CA ARG A 279 -9.50 -3.33 12.81
C ARG A 279 -10.95 -3.58 13.20
N VAL A 280 -11.54 -2.59 13.85
CA VAL A 280 -12.98 -2.51 14.09
C VAL A 280 -13.43 -1.16 13.54
N GLU A 281 -14.39 -1.17 12.63
CA GLU A 281 -14.90 0.05 11.99
C GLU A 281 -16.43 0.04 12.03
N ALA A 282 -17.00 1.08 12.63
CA ALA A 282 -18.42 1.34 12.52
C ALA A 282 -18.64 2.13 11.23
N VAL A 283 -19.14 1.46 10.19
CA VAL A 283 -19.38 2.08 8.88
C VAL A 283 -20.61 2.97 8.95
N ASN A 284 -21.65 2.50 9.66
CA ASN A 284 -22.90 3.21 9.91
C ASN A 284 -23.38 2.94 11.35
N ILE A 285 -24.50 3.57 11.75
CA ILE A 285 -25.12 3.34 13.07
C ILE A 285 -25.48 1.86 13.28
N ASP A 286 -25.84 1.18 12.19
CA ASP A 286 -26.34 -0.19 12.19
C ASP A 286 -25.31 -1.19 11.62
N GLU A 287 -24.10 -0.76 11.28
CA GLU A 287 -23.13 -1.58 10.54
C GLU A 287 -21.76 -1.56 11.20
N LEU A 288 -21.27 -2.75 11.56
CA LEU A 288 -20.01 -2.96 12.24
C LEU A 288 -19.15 -3.97 11.47
N VAL A 289 -17.99 -3.53 11.02
CA VAL A 289 -17.01 -4.36 10.32
C VAL A 289 -15.86 -4.69 11.26
N VAL A 290 -15.58 -5.98 11.43
CA VAL A 290 -14.48 -6.50 12.25
C VAL A 290 -13.53 -7.29 11.36
N GLU A 291 -12.28 -6.83 11.28
CA GLU A 291 -11.22 -7.49 10.53
C GLU A 291 -10.33 -8.31 11.48
N PHE A 292 -10.22 -9.60 11.20
CA PHE A 292 -9.35 -10.53 11.91
C PHE A 292 -8.01 -10.69 11.19
N SER A 293 -6.95 -10.80 12.00
CA SER A 293 -5.57 -10.87 11.52
C SER A 293 -5.31 -12.14 10.70
N PRO A 294 -4.57 -12.04 9.58
CA PRO A 294 -4.14 -13.20 8.81
C PRO A 294 -3.19 -14.12 9.60
N ASN A 295 -2.61 -13.62 10.70
CA ASN A 295 -1.64 -14.35 11.51
C ASN A 295 -2.25 -15.25 12.59
N LEU A 296 -3.59 -15.40 12.65
CA LEU A 296 -4.24 -16.27 13.63
C LEU A 296 -3.59 -17.67 13.69
N VAL A 297 -3.15 -18.20 12.54
CA VAL A 297 -2.32 -19.40 12.44
C VAL A 297 -1.38 -19.32 11.22
N SER A 298 -0.45 -18.36 11.22
CA SER A 298 0.77 -18.30 10.35
C SER A 298 0.68 -18.92 8.93
N GLY A 299 0.45 -18.10 7.90
CA GLY A 299 0.87 -18.45 6.52
C GLY A 299 0.02 -17.86 5.39
N SER A 300 -1.30 -17.96 5.46
CA SER A 300 -2.16 -17.38 4.43
C SER A 300 -2.40 -15.91 4.75
N GLY A 301 -1.86 -14.99 3.95
CA GLY A 301 -2.02 -13.53 4.09
C GLY A 301 -3.46 -13.01 3.91
N ILE A 302 -4.48 -13.84 4.10
CA ILE A 302 -5.89 -13.51 3.93
C ILE A 302 -6.44 -13.09 5.31
N ALA A 303 -6.62 -11.79 5.51
CA ALA A 303 -7.38 -11.28 6.65
C ALA A 303 -8.85 -11.70 6.50
N ALA A 304 -9.54 -12.10 7.57
CA ALA A 304 -10.96 -12.45 7.50
C ALA A 304 -11.81 -11.24 7.92
N VAL A 305 -12.79 -10.86 7.12
CA VAL A 305 -13.64 -9.68 7.37
C VAL A 305 -15.04 -10.15 7.75
N LEU A 306 -15.45 -9.83 8.97
CA LEU A 306 -16.80 -10.05 9.50
C LEU A 306 -17.60 -8.76 9.38
N ASP A 307 -18.65 -8.81 8.57
CA ASP A 307 -19.63 -7.75 8.41
C ASP A 307 -20.85 -8.06 9.28
N MET A 308 -21.23 -7.13 10.15
CA MET A 308 -22.38 -7.26 11.06
C MET A 308 -23.36 -6.11 10.84
N GLN A 309 -24.61 -6.46 10.58
CA GLN A 309 -25.75 -5.55 10.53
C GLN A 309 -26.61 -5.72 11.77
N ILE A 310 -26.76 -4.65 12.53
CA ILE A 310 -27.53 -4.58 13.77
C ILE A 310 -28.88 -3.93 13.44
N ARG A 311 -29.97 -4.72 13.46
CA ARG A 311 -31.32 -4.20 13.22
C ARG A 311 -32.15 -4.21 14.49
N GLU A 312 -32.87 -3.11 14.74
CA GLU A 312 -33.92 -3.08 15.75
C GLU A 312 -35.23 -3.60 15.16
N VAL A 313 -35.78 -4.67 15.73
CA VAL A 313 -37.04 -5.26 15.31
C VAL A 313 -38.18 -4.56 16.07
N VAL A 314 -38.98 -3.79 15.35
CA VAL A 314 -40.01 -2.88 15.88
C VAL A 314 -41.28 -3.60 16.39
N GLU A 315 -41.38 -4.92 16.27
CA GLU A 315 -42.56 -5.68 16.74
C GLU A 315 -42.57 -5.89 18.26
N GLY A 316 -43.01 -4.85 18.99
CA GLY A 316 -43.63 -4.93 20.32
C GLY A 316 -42.71 -5.14 21.53
N ALA A 317 -41.41 -5.32 21.33
CA ALA A 317 -40.38 -5.24 22.36
C ALA A 317 -39.07 -4.86 21.66
N ASN A 318 -38.26 -3.96 22.23
CA ASN A 318 -36.93 -3.59 21.71
C ASN A 318 -36.04 -4.84 21.61
N LYS A 319 -36.19 -5.58 20.50
CA LYS A 319 -35.48 -6.81 20.19
C LYS A 319 -34.45 -6.43 19.16
N MET A 320 -33.20 -6.52 19.55
CA MET A 320 -32.09 -6.30 18.63
C MET A 320 -31.76 -7.63 17.97
N MET A 321 -31.72 -7.65 16.64
CA MET A 321 -31.28 -8.79 15.85
C MET A 321 -29.97 -8.42 15.16
N VAL A 322 -28.98 -9.29 15.26
CA VAL A 322 -27.72 -9.12 14.54
C VAL A 322 -27.72 -10.09 13.37
N GLU A 323 -27.48 -9.59 12.17
CA GLU A 323 -27.13 -10.39 10.99
C GLU A 323 -25.61 -10.27 10.82
N ALA A 324 -24.90 -11.38 10.61
CA ALA A 324 -23.45 -11.34 10.39
C ALA A 324 -23.04 -12.27 9.25
N LYS A 325 -22.06 -11.84 8.45
CA LYS A 325 -21.50 -12.62 7.33
C LYS A 325 -20.00 -12.41 7.22
N LEU A 326 -19.29 -13.45 6.79
CA LEU A 326 -17.88 -13.35 6.42
C LEU A 326 -17.78 -12.98 4.93
N ALA A 327 -17.17 -11.83 4.63
CA ALA A 327 -17.18 -11.29 3.27
C ALA A 327 -16.18 -11.99 2.33
N ASN A 328 -15.09 -12.52 2.87
CA ASN A 328 -13.94 -12.99 2.09
C ASN A 328 -13.46 -14.40 2.45
N VAL A 329 -14.17 -15.09 3.36
CA VAL A 329 -13.92 -16.49 3.71
C VAL A 329 -15.21 -17.27 3.48
N LYS A 330 -15.12 -18.38 2.75
CA LYS A 330 -16.23 -19.32 2.53
C LYS A 330 -16.42 -20.19 3.77
N LEU A 331 -16.83 -19.57 4.88
CA LEU A 331 -17.13 -20.25 6.13
C LEU A 331 -18.52 -19.79 6.59
N ASP A 332 -19.44 -20.73 6.75
CA ASP A 332 -20.77 -20.42 7.27
C ASP A 332 -20.70 -20.17 8.79
N ILE A 333 -21.32 -19.07 9.21
CA ILE A 333 -21.45 -18.64 10.61
C ILE A 333 -22.92 -18.39 10.99
N SER A 334 -23.85 -18.80 10.14
CA SER A 334 -25.30 -18.56 10.34
C SER A 334 -25.82 -19.21 11.62
N ASP A 335 -25.28 -20.37 11.98
CA ASP A 335 -25.56 -21.09 13.22
C ASP A 335 -25.11 -20.30 14.47
N ILE A 336 -23.93 -19.68 14.43
CA ILE A 336 -23.41 -18.81 15.50
C ILE A 336 -24.33 -17.61 15.68
N VAL A 337 -24.72 -16.98 14.57
CA VAL A 337 -25.63 -15.82 14.58
C VAL A 337 -26.99 -16.21 15.15
N GLN A 338 -27.55 -17.34 14.71
CA GLN A 338 -28.83 -17.84 15.20
C GLN A 338 -28.77 -18.19 16.69
N MET A 339 -27.71 -18.85 17.14
CA MET A 339 -27.49 -19.16 18.55
C MET A 339 -27.39 -17.88 19.40
N ALA A 340 -26.63 -16.89 18.94
CA ALA A 340 -26.46 -15.62 19.64
C ALA A 340 -27.80 -14.87 19.77
N ASN A 341 -28.58 -14.81 18.69
CA ASN A 341 -29.90 -14.19 18.68
C ASN A 341 -30.91 -14.97 19.55
N ASN A 342 -30.91 -16.31 19.50
CA ASN A 342 -31.80 -17.14 20.32
C ASN A 342 -31.49 -17.06 21.82
N ASN A 343 -30.20 -17.02 22.18
CA ASN A 343 -29.78 -16.85 23.57
C ASN A 343 -30.25 -15.50 24.11
N HIS A 344 -30.17 -14.42 23.32
CA HIS A 344 -30.72 -13.12 23.70
C HIS A 344 -32.25 -13.15 23.88
N MET A 345 -32.95 -13.81 22.95
CA MET A 345 -34.41 -13.89 22.95
C MET A 345 -34.98 -14.72 24.11
N SER A 346 -34.30 -15.79 24.53
CA SER A 346 -34.75 -16.63 25.66
C SER A 346 -34.69 -15.88 26.99
N HIS A 347 -33.69 -15.01 27.18
CA HIS A 347 -33.59 -14.14 28.35
C HIS A 347 -34.73 -13.11 28.43
N TYR A 348 -35.25 -12.64 27.29
CA TYR A 348 -36.40 -11.72 27.25
C TYR A 348 -37.75 -12.44 27.45
N ALA A 349 -37.89 -13.70 27.01
CA ALA A 349 -39.13 -14.46 27.16
C ALA A 349 -39.39 -14.94 28.60
N GLY A 350 -38.34 -15.19 29.40
CA GLY A 350 -38.44 -15.69 30.78
C GLY A 350 -38.80 -14.66 31.86
N SER A 351 -38.78 -13.35 31.54
CA SER A 351 -38.92 -12.28 32.55
C SER A 351 -40.37 -11.95 32.96
N LYS A 352 -41.38 -12.68 32.49
CA LYS A 352 -42.80 -12.37 32.80
C LYS A 352 -43.39 -13.07 34.03
N SER A 353 -42.64 -13.92 34.74
CA SER A 353 -43.14 -14.52 35.98
C SER A 353 -42.08 -14.53 37.09
N SER A 354 -42.54 -14.16 38.28
CA SER A 354 -41.84 -14.12 39.57
C SER A 354 -40.95 -12.90 39.83
N SER A 355 -41.40 -12.15 40.83
CA SER A 355 -40.67 -11.13 41.56
C SER A 355 -39.40 -11.70 42.20
N GLN A 356 -38.30 -10.96 42.03
CA GLN A 356 -36.98 -11.07 42.68
C GLN A 356 -35.85 -11.77 41.91
N ARG A 357 -34.89 -10.89 41.54
CA ARG A 357 -33.43 -11.06 41.31
C ARG A 357 -32.94 -11.06 39.87
N SER A 358 -32.02 -10.11 39.65
CA SER A 358 -31.10 -9.92 38.52
C SER A 358 -31.68 -9.24 37.27
N THR A 359 -31.60 -7.91 37.26
CA THR A 359 -31.56 -7.07 36.06
C THR A 359 -30.27 -7.33 35.28
N ALA A 360 -30.18 -8.47 34.60
CA ALA A 360 -29.21 -8.65 33.53
C ALA A 360 -29.94 -8.33 32.23
N THR A 361 -30.10 -7.05 31.93
CA THR A 361 -30.37 -6.64 30.55
C THR A 361 -29.19 -7.13 29.73
N THR A 362 -29.35 -8.22 28.99
CA THR A 362 -28.32 -8.75 28.09
C THR A 362 -28.02 -7.66 27.07
N SER A 363 -26.96 -6.90 27.35
CA SER A 363 -26.58 -5.74 26.56
C SER A 363 -26.39 -6.18 25.11
N PRO A 364 -26.77 -5.37 24.12
CA PRO A 364 -26.47 -5.64 22.72
C PRO A 364 -24.99 -5.96 22.46
N MET A 365 -24.10 -5.42 23.30
CA MET A 365 -22.67 -5.71 23.30
C MET A 365 -22.35 -7.19 23.61
N HIS A 366 -23.20 -7.89 24.36
CA HIS A 366 -22.99 -9.31 24.67
C HIS A 366 -23.24 -10.19 23.44
N ILE A 367 -24.26 -9.88 22.62
CA ILE A 367 -24.53 -10.58 21.35
C ILE A 367 -23.34 -10.42 20.42
N ILE A 368 -22.88 -9.17 20.24
CA ILE A 368 -21.74 -8.84 19.37
C ILE A 368 -20.48 -9.56 19.88
N SER A 369 -20.21 -9.51 21.18
CA SER A 369 -19.05 -10.17 21.78
C SER A 369 -19.07 -11.69 21.55
N LEU A 370 -20.24 -12.32 21.66
CA LEU A 370 -20.38 -13.76 21.47
C LEU A 370 -20.18 -14.15 20.01
N ILE A 371 -20.76 -13.39 19.07
CA ILE A 371 -20.56 -13.61 17.62
C ILE A 371 -19.08 -13.46 17.27
N VAL A 372 -18.43 -12.38 17.73
CA VAL A 372 -17.00 -12.14 17.46
C VAL A 372 -16.12 -13.25 18.05
N GLN A 373 -16.38 -13.67 19.29
CA GLN A 373 -15.58 -14.72 19.95
C GLN A 373 -15.75 -16.08 19.28
N GLU A 374 -16.98 -16.46 18.94
CA GLU A 374 -17.26 -17.77 18.35
C GLU A 374 -16.79 -17.81 16.89
N THR A 375 -16.99 -16.72 16.15
CA THR A 375 -16.45 -16.58 14.78
C THR A 375 -14.93 -16.68 14.78
N ARG A 376 -14.25 -16.03 15.74
CA ARG A 376 -12.80 -16.15 15.89
C ARG A 376 -12.38 -17.60 16.16
N THR A 377 -13.08 -18.29 17.05
CA THR A 377 -12.78 -19.70 17.37
C THR A 377 -12.93 -20.56 16.12
N ARG A 378 -14.02 -20.40 15.37
CA ARG A 378 -14.27 -21.13 14.12
C ARG A 378 -13.23 -20.82 13.04
N LEU A 379 -12.85 -19.55 12.87
CA LEU A 379 -11.79 -19.13 11.96
C LEU A 379 -10.43 -19.76 12.34
N THR A 380 -10.08 -19.77 13.63
CA THR A 380 -8.84 -20.39 14.12
C THR A 380 -8.81 -21.87 13.74
N THR A 381 -9.91 -22.58 13.98
CA THR A 381 -10.05 -23.99 13.65
C THR A 381 -9.98 -24.24 12.14
N TYR A 382 -10.64 -23.39 11.33
CA TYR A 382 -10.61 -23.45 9.88
C TYR A 382 -9.18 -23.29 9.32
N PHE A 383 -8.42 -22.31 9.82
CA PHE A 383 -7.04 -22.10 9.39
C PHE A 383 -6.10 -23.24 9.83
N LEU A 384 -6.32 -23.86 10.99
CA LEU A 384 -5.58 -25.06 11.40
C LEU A 384 -5.78 -26.21 10.40
N ARG A 385 -7.01 -26.43 9.93
CA ARG A 385 -7.31 -27.45 8.90
C ARG A 385 -6.62 -27.18 7.59
N LEU A 386 -6.67 -25.94 7.11
CA LEU A 386 -6.00 -25.54 5.87
C LEU A 386 -4.49 -25.77 5.96
N LYS A 387 -3.88 -25.45 7.10
CA LYS A 387 -2.45 -25.67 7.31
C LYS A 387 -2.10 -27.15 7.32
N GLU A 388 -2.91 -27.98 7.98
CA GLU A 388 -2.68 -29.42 7.98
C GLU A 388 -2.83 -30.01 6.58
N LYS A 389 -3.85 -29.57 5.83
CA LYS A 389 -4.00 -29.93 4.41
C LYS A 389 -2.74 -29.58 3.60
N GLU A 390 -2.24 -28.35 3.72
CA GLU A 390 -1.02 -27.90 3.01
C GLU A 390 0.21 -28.74 3.41
N GLN A 391 0.33 -29.09 4.69
CA GLN A 391 1.42 -29.97 5.17
C GLN A 391 1.35 -31.37 4.56
N LEU A 392 0.15 -31.93 4.47
CA LEU A 392 -0.08 -33.26 3.88
C LEU A 392 0.18 -33.26 2.36
N GLU A 393 -0.31 -32.25 1.65
CA GLU A 393 -0.04 -32.07 0.21
C GLU A 393 1.47 -31.91 -0.07
N THR A 394 2.23 -31.32 0.85
CA THR A 394 3.68 -31.11 0.70
C THR A 394 4.51 -32.37 1.01
N LYS A 395 4.10 -33.18 2.00
CA LYS A 395 4.92 -34.28 2.53
C LYS A 395 4.89 -35.53 1.65
N GLU A 396 3.74 -35.87 1.05
CA GLU A 396 3.58 -37.16 0.36
C GLU A 396 2.85 -37.02 -0.98
N PRO A 397 3.56 -36.78 -2.11
CA PRO A 397 2.94 -36.67 -3.44
C PRO A 397 2.32 -37.99 -3.95
N CYS A 398 2.37 -39.07 -3.16
CA CYS A 398 1.91 -40.41 -3.51
C CYS A 398 0.63 -40.83 -2.78
N LEU A 399 0.16 -40.08 -1.77
CA LEU A 399 -1.09 -40.36 -1.08
C LEU A 399 -2.25 -39.63 -1.76
N HIS A 400 -3.34 -40.35 -2.03
CA HIS A 400 -4.59 -39.74 -2.46
C HIS A 400 -5.22 -39.00 -1.27
N ILE A 401 -5.14 -37.67 -1.27
CA ILE A 401 -5.73 -36.85 -0.20
C ILE A 401 -6.71 -35.87 -0.85
N CYS A 402 -8.01 -36.04 -0.57
CA CYS A 402 -9.06 -35.14 -1.04
C CYS A 402 -9.76 -34.52 0.18
N TRP A 403 -9.77 -33.19 0.26
CA TRP A 403 -10.44 -32.46 1.34
C TRP A 403 -11.67 -31.75 0.80
N ASP A 404 -12.86 -32.20 1.20
CA ASP A 404 -14.09 -31.43 1.09
C ASP A 404 -14.29 -30.63 2.39
N ILE A 405 -13.91 -29.36 2.31
CA ILE A 405 -13.99 -28.41 3.41
C ILE A 405 -15.44 -28.08 3.77
N GLU A 406 -16.36 -28.11 2.80
CA GLU A 406 -17.77 -27.75 3.00
C GLU A 406 -18.52 -28.88 3.71
N ALA A 407 -18.27 -30.13 3.33
CA ALA A 407 -18.85 -31.29 3.99
C ALA A 407 -18.10 -31.70 5.27
N GLY A 408 -16.90 -31.15 5.49
CA GLY A 408 -15.98 -31.60 6.53
C GLY A 408 -15.53 -33.04 6.30
N LEU A 409 -15.48 -33.50 5.05
CA LEU A 409 -15.08 -34.86 4.69
C LEU A 409 -13.64 -34.83 4.16
N VAL A 410 -12.83 -35.77 4.64
CA VAL A 410 -11.46 -35.97 4.19
C VAL A 410 -11.31 -37.41 3.75
N GLU A 411 -10.92 -37.60 2.49
CA GLU A 411 -10.57 -38.89 1.93
C GLU A 411 -9.06 -39.04 1.94
N VAL A 412 -8.59 -40.13 2.55
CA VAL A 412 -7.17 -40.40 2.75
C VAL A 412 -6.87 -41.80 2.23
N GLY A 413 -6.01 -41.88 1.22
CA GLY A 413 -5.43 -43.12 0.75
C GLY A 413 -4.35 -43.59 1.73
N ILE A 414 -4.35 -44.87 2.07
CA ILE A 414 -3.33 -45.51 2.91
C ILE A 414 -2.39 -46.31 2.01
N SER A 415 -1.15 -46.56 2.48
CA SER A 415 -0.15 -47.39 1.80
C SER A 415 -0.64 -48.81 1.42
N SER A 416 -1.70 -49.30 2.06
CA SER A 416 -2.38 -50.57 1.73
C SER A 416 -3.24 -50.51 0.46
N GLY A 417 -3.40 -49.34 -0.18
CA GLY A 417 -4.29 -49.14 -1.32
C GLY A 417 -5.77 -48.97 -0.94
N GLN A 418 -6.06 -48.75 0.35
CA GLN A 418 -7.42 -48.43 0.82
C GLN A 418 -7.62 -46.93 0.91
N ILE A 419 -8.83 -46.45 0.61
CA ILE A 419 -9.26 -45.07 0.79
C ILE A 419 -10.18 -45.02 2.00
N VAL A 420 -9.83 -44.19 2.97
CA VAL A 420 -10.63 -43.98 4.18
C VAL A 420 -11.26 -42.61 4.12
N GLN A 421 -12.59 -42.58 4.26
CA GLN A 421 -13.34 -41.33 4.35
C GLN A 421 -13.60 -41.00 5.81
N VAL A 422 -13.09 -39.87 6.27
CA VAL A 422 -13.21 -39.38 7.65
C VAL A 422 -14.03 -38.09 7.65
N LYS A 423 -15.07 -38.05 8.46
CA LYS A 423 -15.84 -36.84 8.75
C LYS A 423 -15.24 -36.12 9.95
N LEU A 424 -14.96 -34.84 9.77
CA LEU A 424 -14.41 -33.93 10.75
C LEU A 424 -15.51 -33.07 11.35
N ASP A 425 -15.66 -33.12 12.67
CA ASP A 425 -16.53 -32.23 13.43
C ASP A 425 -15.95 -30.80 13.46
N MET A 426 -16.78 -29.79 13.71
CA MET A 426 -16.44 -28.36 13.76
C MET A 426 -15.35 -28.02 14.78
N ASP A 427 -15.15 -28.85 15.80
CA ASP A 427 -14.09 -28.67 16.81
C ASP A 427 -12.74 -29.29 16.44
N TYR A 428 -12.63 -30.03 15.34
CA TYR A 428 -11.37 -30.59 14.87
C TYR A 428 -10.35 -29.47 14.54
N PRO A 429 -9.11 -29.46 15.09
CA PRO A 429 -8.39 -30.61 15.67
C PRO A 429 -8.28 -30.63 17.21
N LYS A 430 -9.20 -30.02 17.96
CA LYS A 430 -9.07 -29.89 19.43
C LYS A 430 -9.11 -31.23 20.18
N HIS A 431 -9.91 -32.19 19.71
CA HIS A 431 -10.14 -33.49 20.35
C HIS A 431 -10.19 -34.63 19.33
N TYR A 432 -9.78 -35.83 19.74
CA TYR A 432 -9.81 -37.04 18.89
C TYR A 432 -11.24 -37.48 18.54
N SER A 433 -12.21 -37.17 19.40
CA SER A 433 -13.64 -37.43 19.15
C SER A 433 -14.22 -36.62 17.98
N CYS A 434 -13.46 -35.65 17.46
CA CYS A 434 -13.87 -34.84 16.32
C CYS A 434 -13.64 -35.55 14.98
N MET A 435 -13.15 -36.79 14.97
CA MET A 435 -12.99 -37.61 13.77
C MET A 435 -13.91 -38.81 13.82
N GLN A 436 -14.74 -38.96 12.79
CA GLN A 436 -15.62 -40.11 12.61
C GLN A 436 -15.34 -40.76 11.27
N VAL A 437 -14.95 -42.03 11.27
CA VAL A 437 -14.75 -42.80 10.03
C VAL A 437 -16.12 -43.13 9.43
N VAL A 438 -16.33 -42.75 8.17
CA VAL A 438 -17.61 -42.91 7.45
C VAL A 438 -17.59 -44.18 6.61
N SER A 439 -16.52 -44.39 5.84
CA SER A 439 -16.36 -45.53 4.95
C SER A 439 -14.89 -45.87 4.75
N VAL A 440 -14.65 -47.14 4.40
CA VAL A 440 -13.35 -47.65 3.97
C VAL A 440 -13.57 -48.37 2.65
N GLU A 441 -13.00 -47.85 1.57
CA GLU A 441 -13.09 -48.43 0.23
C GLU A 441 -11.75 -49.05 -0.15
N GLY A 442 -11.76 -50.28 -0.66
CA GLY A 442 -10.55 -50.94 -1.18
C GLY A 442 -10.37 -50.67 -2.68
N CYS A 443 -9.17 -50.35 -3.12
CA CYS A 443 -8.86 -50.34 -4.56
C CYS A 443 -8.81 -51.78 -5.11
N ASP A 444 -9.52 -52.02 -6.21
CA ASP A 444 -9.38 -53.18 -7.09
C ASP A 444 -9.45 -54.59 -6.46
N GLY A 445 -10.53 -54.89 -5.75
CA GLY A 445 -10.93 -56.27 -5.46
C GLY A 445 -10.02 -57.05 -4.49
N GLN A 446 -9.08 -56.37 -3.83
CA GLN A 446 -8.37 -56.92 -2.67
C GLN A 446 -9.25 -56.84 -1.41
N GLU A 447 -9.19 -57.86 -0.56
CA GLU A 447 -9.93 -57.88 0.70
C GLU A 447 -9.52 -56.69 1.57
N VAL A 448 -10.54 -55.98 2.05
CA VAL A 448 -10.42 -54.81 2.91
C VAL A 448 -9.82 -55.27 4.25
N GLY A 449 -8.55 -54.96 4.49
CA GLY A 449 -7.83 -55.40 5.70
C GLY A 449 -8.27 -54.70 6.99
N TRP A 450 -8.83 -53.49 6.88
CA TRP A 450 -9.29 -52.67 8.00
C TRP A 450 -10.77 -52.33 7.86
N THR A 451 -11.59 -52.62 8.87
CA THR A 451 -12.98 -52.18 8.90
C THR A 451 -13.11 -50.76 9.47
N VAL A 452 -14.26 -50.11 9.23
CA VAL A 452 -14.59 -48.80 9.82
C VAL A 452 -14.43 -48.82 11.35
N GLU A 453 -14.87 -49.91 12.00
CA GLU A 453 -14.78 -50.08 13.45
C GLU A 453 -13.32 -50.20 13.93
N ASP A 454 -12.47 -50.90 13.19
CA ASP A 454 -11.06 -51.06 13.56
C ASP A 454 -10.32 -49.71 13.53
N ILE A 455 -10.56 -48.89 12.51
CA ILE A 455 -9.93 -47.56 12.39
C ILE A 455 -10.48 -46.61 13.45
N GLN A 456 -11.80 -46.62 13.69
CA GLN A 456 -12.42 -45.80 14.73
C GLN A 456 -11.89 -46.17 16.13
N ASN A 457 -11.78 -47.47 16.43
CA ASN A 457 -11.21 -47.96 17.69
C ASN A 457 -9.74 -47.55 17.83
N LYS A 458 -8.96 -47.56 16.73
CA LYS A 458 -7.56 -47.13 16.75
C LYS A 458 -7.44 -45.63 17.05
N ILE A 459 -8.29 -44.78 16.45
CA ILE A 459 -8.35 -43.33 16.76
C ILE A 459 -8.61 -43.09 18.25
N GLU A 460 -9.57 -43.82 18.83
CA GLU A 460 -9.94 -43.66 20.24
C GLU A 460 -8.86 -44.19 21.20
N LEU A 461 -8.26 -45.33 20.88
CA LEU A 461 -7.28 -46.01 21.74
C LEU A 461 -5.94 -45.28 21.75
N GLU A 462 -5.48 -44.81 20.58
CA GLU A 462 -4.23 -44.05 20.43
C GLU A 462 -4.41 -42.54 20.62
N ARG A 463 -5.65 -42.08 20.80
CA ARG A 463 -6.03 -40.66 20.96
C ARG A 463 -5.51 -39.79 19.81
N ILE A 464 -5.67 -40.28 18.59
CA ILE A 464 -5.22 -39.60 17.38
C ILE A 464 -6.09 -38.35 17.21
N GLY A 465 -5.48 -37.17 17.29
CA GLY A 465 -6.20 -35.89 17.19
C GLY A 465 -6.12 -35.21 15.82
N THR A 466 -5.34 -35.77 14.90
CA THR A 466 -5.04 -35.16 13.59
C THR A 466 -5.05 -36.19 12.47
N ILE A 467 -5.40 -35.80 11.25
CA ILE A 467 -5.35 -36.64 10.05
C ILE A 467 -3.91 -37.04 9.74
N THR A 468 -2.95 -36.15 10.00
CA THR A 468 -1.52 -36.49 9.89
C THR A 468 -1.15 -37.63 10.83
N GLY A 469 -1.58 -37.57 12.09
CA GLY A 469 -1.38 -38.65 13.05
C GLY A 469 -2.10 -39.94 12.65
N LEU A 470 -3.25 -39.83 11.99
CA LEU A 470 -3.99 -41.00 11.49
C LEU A 470 -3.22 -41.70 10.36
N ILE A 471 -2.66 -40.94 9.42
CA ILE A 471 -1.83 -41.46 8.33
C ILE A 471 -0.59 -42.15 8.89
N GLU A 472 0.10 -41.51 9.84
CA GLU A 472 1.29 -42.08 10.49
C GLU A 472 0.95 -43.38 11.24
N ALA A 473 -0.17 -43.42 11.97
CA ALA A 473 -0.61 -44.59 12.70
C ALA A 473 -1.06 -45.75 11.79
N LEU A 474 -1.61 -45.47 10.61
CA LEU A 474 -2.05 -46.50 9.67
C LEU A 474 -0.93 -46.97 8.72
N SER A 475 0.14 -46.20 8.61
CA SER A 475 1.32 -46.54 7.78
C SER A 475 2.40 -47.32 8.53
N GLY A 476 2.40 -47.26 9.87
CA GLY A 476 3.27 -48.05 10.76
C GLY A 476 2.62 -49.34 11.21
#